data_AF-A0A352X4A4-F1
#
_entry.id   AF-A0A352X4A4-F1
#
_cell.length_a   1.000
_cell.length_b   1.000
_cell.length_c   1.000
_cell.angle_alpha   90.00
_cell.angle_beta   90.00
_cell.angle_gamma   90.00
#
_symmetry.space_group_name_H-M   'P 1'
#
loop_
_entity.id
_entity.type
_entity.pdbx_description
1 polymer ?
#
loop_
_entity_poly.entity_id
_entity_poly.type
_entity_poly.pdbx_seq_one_letter_code
_entity_poly.pdbx_strand_id
1 'polypeptide(L)'
;MPYLIKDTDIRAAIANCTQAKTLWLDTEVADYQTDKPRLSLIQVLEDASDRKGDRVFILDVLEKPKLVAEFIAEIMVNPAIEKVFHNAQYDLNFLGKKKAKNITCTLELARKIPYYLVPLPNFQLKTLAEHLGDFPSIDKTEQRGNWGYRPLTPNQIDYAKMDAVYLAQVHQRLLQLAYPDPAAEDIEALTLRYRQIEDRWQQLDTEVQQLKERLKAAMQAQNCSQINGFRLSSQTRTTKKVAFKHLVRVTQALGFDLDLSVQLTKEIQQKLGNLMTELPIDEEISTSWRLLIEEWEEQEIPF
;
A
#
# COMPACT_ATOMS: atom_id res chain seq x y z
N MET A 1 11.76 4.45 -30.67
CA MET A 1 11.34 5.34 -29.58
C MET A 1 10.89 6.70 -30.13
N PRO A 2 9.58 6.97 -30.16
CA PRO A 2 9.07 8.28 -30.57
C PRO A 2 9.08 9.28 -29.39
N TYR A 3 10.09 10.16 -29.35
CA TYR A 3 9.99 11.45 -28.67
C TYR A 3 9.15 12.40 -29.52
N LEU A 4 7.93 12.71 -29.08
CA LEU A 4 6.91 13.40 -29.86
C LEU A 4 6.75 14.84 -29.40
N ILE A 5 6.98 15.78 -30.32
CA ILE A 5 6.91 17.23 -30.05
C ILE A 5 5.71 17.88 -30.75
N LYS A 6 5.33 17.42 -31.95
CA LYS A 6 4.24 18.02 -32.71
C LYS A 6 2.89 17.60 -32.14
N ASP A 7 1.98 18.55 -32.03
CA ASP A 7 0.61 18.32 -31.53
C ASP A 7 -0.13 17.21 -32.30
N THR A 8 0.06 17.13 -33.62
CA THR A 8 -0.56 16.08 -34.45
C THR A 8 -0.07 14.69 -34.09
N ASP A 9 1.23 14.56 -33.84
CA ASP A 9 1.87 13.27 -33.56
C ASP A 9 1.50 12.81 -32.15
N ILE A 10 1.46 13.76 -31.19
CA ILE A 10 0.99 13.50 -29.82
C ILE A 10 -0.48 13.05 -29.83
N ARG A 11 -1.36 13.73 -30.58
CA ARG A 11 -2.77 13.31 -30.69
C ARG A 11 -2.92 11.92 -31.30
N ALA A 12 -2.15 11.61 -32.33
CA ALA A 12 -2.15 10.28 -32.94
C ALA A 12 -1.68 9.21 -31.94
N ALA A 13 -0.66 9.51 -31.14
CA ALA A 13 -0.21 8.61 -30.07
C ALA A 13 -1.29 8.42 -28.99
N ILE A 14 -1.93 9.50 -28.52
CA ILE A 14 -3.06 9.41 -27.55
C ILE A 14 -4.16 8.50 -28.09
N ALA A 15 -4.57 8.70 -29.35
CA ALA A 15 -5.58 7.87 -29.98
C ALA A 15 -5.15 6.40 -30.06
N ASN A 16 -3.89 6.10 -30.36
CA ASN A 16 -3.35 4.74 -30.35
C ASN A 16 -3.42 4.11 -28.96
N CYS A 17 -3.02 4.85 -27.91
CA CYS A 17 -3.04 4.38 -26.53
C CYS A 17 -4.42 3.97 -26.02
N THR A 18 -5.50 4.47 -26.63
CA THR A 18 -6.87 4.08 -26.25
C THR A 18 -7.18 2.60 -26.51
N GLN A 19 -6.41 1.94 -27.37
CA GLN A 19 -6.61 0.53 -27.74
C GLN A 19 -5.91 -0.43 -26.77
N ALA A 20 -5.02 0.07 -25.91
CA ALA A 20 -4.30 -0.75 -24.95
C ALA A 20 -5.19 -1.12 -23.75
N LYS A 21 -5.01 -2.33 -23.21
CA LYS A 21 -5.69 -2.75 -21.97
C LYS A 21 -5.02 -2.18 -20.73
N THR A 22 -3.70 -2.08 -20.76
CA THR A 22 -2.88 -1.58 -19.65
C THR A 22 -1.85 -0.62 -20.22
N LEU A 23 -1.65 0.50 -19.55
CA LEU A 23 -0.62 1.49 -19.85
C LEU A 23 0.27 1.69 -18.63
N TRP A 24 1.58 1.67 -18.83
CA TRP A 24 2.56 2.07 -17.82
C TRP A 24 2.94 3.52 -18.08
N LEU A 25 2.62 4.37 -17.10
CA LEU A 25 2.66 5.80 -17.22
C LEU A 25 3.62 6.38 -16.19
N ASP A 26 4.36 7.40 -16.61
CA ASP A 26 5.15 8.25 -15.73
C ASP A 26 5.03 9.71 -16.19
N THR A 27 5.48 10.64 -15.36
CA THR A 27 5.54 12.06 -15.75
C THR A 27 6.83 12.74 -15.32
N GLU A 28 7.25 13.72 -16.11
CA GLU A 28 8.33 14.63 -15.71
C GLU A 28 7.82 16.06 -15.59
N VAL A 29 8.31 16.77 -14.58
CA VAL A 29 7.80 18.06 -14.16
C VAL A 29 8.91 19.11 -14.17
N ALA A 30 8.67 20.21 -14.88
CA ALA A 30 9.51 21.40 -14.83
C ALA A 30 9.18 22.25 -13.59
N ASP A 31 10.17 22.94 -13.05
CA ASP A 31 10.05 23.85 -11.90
C ASP A 31 9.43 23.20 -10.66
N TYR A 32 9.73 21.91 -10.42
CA TYR A 32 9.13 21.12 -9.34
C TYR A 32 9.32 21.70 -7.92
N GLN A 33 10.30 22.57 -7.74
CA GLN A 33 10.59 23.27 -6.47
C GLN A 33 9.76 24.54 -6.27
N THR A 34 8.98 24.96 -7.27
CA THR A 34 8.17 26.18 -7.21
C THR A 34 6.72 25.88 -6.88
N ASP A 35 5.95 26.92 -6.53
CA ASP A 35 4.50 26.79 -6.26
C ASP A 35 3.67 26.49 -7.52
N LYS A 36 4.28 26.53 -8.71
CA LYS A 36 3.62 26.32 -10.00
C LYS A 36 4.38 25.32 -10.87
N PRO A 37 4.49 24.05 -10.44
CA PRO A 37 5.11 23.01 -11.24
C PRO A 37 4.36 22.85 -12.57
N ARG A 38 5.11 22.65 -13.66
CA ARG A 38 4.56 22.51 -15.01
C ARG A 38 4.82 21.10 -15.52
N LEU A 39 3.75 20.41 -15.92
CA LEU A 39 3.89 19.09 -16.55
C LEU A 39 4.68 19.24 -17.86
N SER A 40 5.80 18.54 -17.95
CA SER A 40 6.75 18.64 -19.06
C SER A 40 6.60 17.48 -20.02
N LEU A 41 6.66 16.25 -19.50
CA LEU A 41 6.55 15.02 -20.28
C LEU A 41 5.48 14.10 -19.71
N ILE A 42 4.89 13.31 -20.59
CA ILE A 42 4.13 12.10 -20.24
C ILE A 42 4.79 10.94 -20.98
N GLN A 43 5.22 9.92 -20.25
CA GLN A 43 5.73 8.69 -20.82
C GLN A 43 4.63 7.64 -20.85
N VAL A 44 4.52 6.92 -21.96
CA VAL A 44 3.50 5.89 -22.16
C VAL A 44 4.12 4.64 -22.76
N LEU A 45 4.04 3.53 -22.04
CA LEU A 45 4.34 2.21 -22.55
C LEU A 45 3.05 1.38 -22.62
N GLU A 46 2.84 0.74 -23.77
CA GLU A 46 1.64 -0.07 -24.06
C GLU A 46 1.92 -1.58 -23.98
N ASP A 47 3.18 -1.99 -23.94
CA ASP A 47 3.60 -3.39 -24.03
C ASP A 47 4.71 -3.69 -23.02
N ALA A 48 4.39 -4.38 -21.94
CA ALA A 48 5.36 -4.76 -20.92
C ALA A 48 6.44 -5.75 -21.39
N SER A 49 6.33 -6.33 -22.59
CA SER A 49 7.43 -7.14 -23.14
C SER A 49 8.58 -6.28 -23.69
N ASP A 50 8.37 -4.97 -23.88
CA ASP A 50 9.41 -4.06 -24.34
C ASP A 50 10.38 -3.68 -23.23
N ARG A 51 11.50 -4.40 -23.16
CA ARG A 51 12.58 -4.17 -22.21
C ARG A 51 13.61 -3.11 -22.65
N LYS A 52 13.55 -2.66 -23.91
CA LYS A 52 14.49 -1.67 -24.47
C LYS A 52 13.89 -0.27 -24.53
N GLY A 53 12.57 -0.19 -24.42
CA GLY A 53 11.78 1.04 -24.50
C GLY A 53 11.63 1.58 -25.93
N ASP A 54 11.78 0.73 -26.93
CA ASP A 54 11.66 1.12 -28.34
C ASP A 54 10.24 1.60 -28.69
N ARG A 55 9.24 1.12 -27.95
CA ARG A 55 7.80 1.39 -28.05
C ARG A 55 7.28 2.39 -27.02
N VAL A 56 8.15 2.97 -26.20
CA VAL A 56 7.75 4.03 -25.26
C VAL A 56 7.50 5.32 -26.03
N PHE A 57 6.28 5.86 -25.92
CA PHE A 57 5.98 7.22 -26.35
C PHE A 57 6.43 8.20 -25.27
N ILE A 58 7.22 9.20 -25.66
CA ILE A 58 7.56 10.33 -24.80
C ILE A 58 6.87 11.56 -25.37
N LEU A 59 5.78 11.98 -24.74
CA LEU A 59 4.94 13.08 -25.19
C LEU A 59 5.47 14.39 -24.59
N ASP A 60 5.99 15.30 -25.42
CA ASP A 60 6.36 16.64 -24.97
C ASP A 60 5.11 17.52 -24.82
N VAL A 61 4.67 17.69 -23.59
CA VAL A 61 3.45 18.42 -23.22
C VAL A 61 3.72 19.75 -22.52
N LEU A 62 4.99 20.19 -22.46
CA LEU A 62 5.37 21.46 -21.86
C LEU A 62 4.63 22.61 -22.58
N GLU A 63 3.94 23.45 -21.80
CA GLU A 63 3.08 24.53 -22.29
C GLU A 63 1.95 24.10 -23.25
N LYS A 64 1.52 22.83 -23.20
CA LYS A 64 0.44 22.27 -24.04
C LYS A 64 -0.75 21.77 -23.21
N PRO A 65 -1.43 22.65 -22.42
CA PRO A 65 -2.52 22.24 -21.54
C PRO A 65 -3.71 21.60 -22.27
N LYS A 66 -3.93 21.93 -23.56
CA LYS A 66 -4.96 21.29 -24.39
C LYS A 66 -4.67 19.82 -24.64
N LEU A 67 -3.42 19.46 -24.96
CA LEU A 67 -3.02 18.05 -25.15
C LEU A 67 -3.09 17.27 -23.84
N VAL A 68 -2.74 17.89 -22.71
CA VAL A 68 -2.90 17.27 -21.38
C VAL A 68 -4.38 17.02 -21.08
N ALA A 69 -5.26 17.97 -21.38
CA ALA A 69 -6.70 17.80 -21.21
C ALA A 69 -7.26 16.68 -22.10
N GLU A 70 -6.81 16.58 -23.36
CA GLU A 70 -7.14 15.49 -24.28
C GLU A 70 -6.65 14.13 -23.73
N PHE A 71 -5.39 14.03 -23.27
CA PHE A 71 -4.87 12.81 -22.63
C PHE A 71 -5.71 12.38 -21.43
N ILE A 72 -6.11 13.33 -20.57
CA ILE A 72 -6.96 13.03 -19.41
C ILE A 72 -8.33 12.50 -19.86
N ALA A 73 -8.94 13.13 -20.87
CA ALA A 73 -10.28 12.79 -21.35
C ALA A 73 -10.33 11.42 -22.06
N GLU A 74 -9.30 11.05 -22.79
CA GLU A 74 -9.28 9.80 -23.57
C GLU A 74 -8.71 8.62 -22.76
N ILE A 75 -7.69 8.86 -21.91
CA ILE A 75 -6.94 7.80 -21.23
C ILE A 75 -7.26 7.72 -19.74
N MET A 76 -7.06 8.82 -19.01
CA MET A 76 -7.08 8.78 -17.54
C MET A 76 -8.47 8.47 -16.98
N VAL A 77 -9.52 9.03 -17.57
CA VAL A 77 -10.91 8.80 -17.13
C VAL A 77 -11.50 7.49 -17.63
N ASN A 78 -10.89 6.86 -18.65
CA ASN A 78 -11.40 5.63 -19.26
C ASN A 78 -11.19 4.43 -18.32
N PRO A 79 -12.25 3.79 -17.77
CA PRO A 79 -12.10 2.68 -16.84
C PRO A 79 -11.66 1.37 -17.52
N ALA A 80 -11.83 1.24 -18.84
CA ALA A 80 -11.45 0.04 -19.59
C ALA A 80 -9.93 -0.12 -19.74
N ILE A 81 -9.18 0.97 -19.53
CA ILE A 81 -7.72 0.99 -19.58
C ILE A 81 -7.20 1.02 -18.15
N GLU A 82 -6.38 0.05 -17.76
CA GLU A 82 -5.61 0.11 -16.52
C GLU A 82 -4.44 1.08 -16.71
N LYS A 83 -4.27 2.02 -15.78
CA LYS A 83 -3.08 2.89 -15.76
C LYS A 83 -2.24 2.54 -14.55
N VAL A 84 -1.03 2.06 -14.83
CA VAL A 84 -0.05 1.68 -13.83
C VAL A 84 0.92 2.84 -13.65
N PHE A 85 1.17 3.22 -12.40
CA PHE A 85 2.12 4.26 -12.02
C PHE A 85 3.00 3.77 -10.86
N HIS A 86 4.16 4.40 -10.67
CA HIS A 86 4.87 4.33 -9.39
C HIS A 86 4.57 5.58 -8.58
N ASN A 87 4.14 5.45 -7.31
CA ASN A 87 3.73 6.60 -6.49
C ASN A 87 2.64 7.48 -7.16
N ALA A 88 1.62 6.83 -7.71
CA ALA A 88 0.58 7.42 -8.58
C ALA A 88 -0.01 8.75 -8.10
N GLN A 89 -0.15 8.94 -6.79
CA GLN A 89 -0.73 10.16 -6.21
C GLN A 89 -0.02 11.44 -6.65
N TYR A 90 1.28 11.37 -6.95
CA TYR A 90 2.05 12.50 -7.46
C TYR A 90 1.61 12.88 -8.89
N ASP A 91 1.70 11.95 -9.84
CA ASP A 91 1.35 12.14 -11.25
C ASP A 91 -0.12 12.51 -11.46
N LEU A 92 -1.00 11.88 -10.67
CA LEU A 92 -2.44 12.16 -10.70
C LEU A 92 -2.77 13.61 -10.36
N ASN A 93 -1.90 14.35 -9.66
CA ASN A 93 -2.11 15.78 -9.45
C ASN A 93 -2.13 16.58 -10.75
N PHE A 94 -1.39 16.12 -11.76
CA PHE A 94 -1.32 16.69 -13.10
C PHE A 94 -2.31 16.01 -14.06
N LEU A 95 -2.61 14.73 -13.85
CA LEU A 95 -3.38 13.88 -14.77
C LEU A 95 -4.83 13.61 -14.31
N GLY A 96 -5.51 14.63 -13.77
CA GLY A 96 -6.96 14.59 -13.54
C GLY A 96 -7.45 14.19 -12.13
N LYS A 97 -6.53 13.92 -11.20
CA LYS A 97 -6.81 13.65 -9.78
C LYS A 97 -7.89 12.56 -9.61
N LYS A 98 -8.99 12.90 -8.93
CA LYS A 98 -10.10 12.00 -8.62
C LYS A 98 -10.91 11.54 -9.86
N LYS A 99 -10.70 12.18 -11.02
CA LYS A 99 -11.37 11.77 -12.27
C LYS A 99 -10.73 10.51 -12.86
N ALA A 100 -9.45 10.27 -12.57
CA ALA A 100 -8.75 9.09 -13.06
C ALA A 100 -9.39 7.80 -12.53
N LYS A 101 -9.51 6.79 -13.38
CA LYS A 101 -10.15 5.50 -13.08
C LYS A 101 -9.18 4.37 -13.33
N ASN A 102 -9.40 3.21 -12.71
CA ASN A 102 -8.61 1.99 -12.92
C ASN A 102 -7.09 2.24 -12.79
N ILE A 103 -6.69 2.71 -11.61
CA ILE A 103 -5.29 3.05 -11.30
C ILE A 103 -4.67 1.94 -10.47
N THR A 104 -3.51 1.46 -10.91
CA THR A 104 -2.65 0.56 -10.15
C THR A 104 -1.38 1.29 -9.74
N CYS A 105 -1.06 1.28 -8.45
CA CYS A 105 0.13 1.94 -7.89
C CYS A 105 1.14 0.89 -7.43
N THR A 106 2.29 0.78 -8.11
CA THR A 106 3.32 -0.21 -7.78
C THR A 106 3.95 0.02 -6.40
N LEU A 107 4.04 1.28 -5.94
CA LEU A 107 4.50 1.58 -4.58
C LEU A 107 3.55 1.03 -3.52
N GLU A 108 2.23 1.10 -3.75
CA GLU A 108 1.25 0.54 -2.83
C GLU A 108 1.22 -0.99 -2.89
N LEU A 109 1.37 -1.58 -4.07
CA LEU A 109 1.52 -3.03 -4.21
C LEU A 109 2.75 -3.52 -3.44
N ALA A 110 3.91 -2.90 -3.63
CA ALA A 110 5.13 -3.27 -2.94
C ALA A 110 5.00 -3.21 -1.41
N ARG A 111 4.31 -2.19 -0.87
CA ARG A 111 4.08 -2.04 0.58
C ARG A 111 3.17 -3.10 1.19
N LYS A 112 2.36 -3.78 0.38
CA LYS A 112 1.47 -4.86 0.84
C LYS A 112 2.16 -6.22 0.85
N ILE A 113 3.27 -6.37 0.12
CA ILE A 113 4.02 -7.62 0.08
C ILE A 113 4.75 -7.81 1.42
N PRO A 114 4.69 -9.02 2.02
CA PRO A 114 5.46 -9.33 3.21
C PRO A 114 6.95 -9.00 3.05
N TYR A 115 7.52 -8.34 4.06
CA TYR A 115 8.90 -7.83 4.00
C TYR A 115 9.94 -8.90 3.66
N TYR A 116 9.74 -10.15 4.09
CA TYR A 116 10.70 -11.23 3.81
C TYR A 116 10.78 -11.61 2.32
N LEU A 117 9.76 -11.31 1.52
CA LEU A 117 9.76 -11.53 0.06
C LEU A 117 10.46 -10.40 -0.70
N VAL A 118 10.41 -9.18 -0.17
CA VAL A 118 11.04 -7.98 -0.77
C VAL A 118 11.76 -7.20 0.32
N PRO A 119 12.91 -7.70 0.83
CA PRO A 119 13.59 -7.14 2.00
C PRO A 119 14.41 -5.90 1.64
N LEU A 120 13.74 -4.84 1.19
CA LEU A 120 14.36 -3.61 0.72
C LEU A 120 14.22 -2.47 1.75
N PRO A 121 15.23 -1.57 1.85
CA PRO A 121 15.18 -0.44 2.79
C PRO A 121 14.14 0.61 2.39
N ASN A 122 13.79 0.68 1.11
CA ASN A 122 12.73 1.51 0.57
C ASN A 122 12.18 0.87 -0.71
N PHE A 123 11.04 1.36 -1.17
CA PHE A 123 10.35 0.86 -2.36
C PHE A 123 10.33 1.89 -3.49
N GLN A 124 11.41 2.66 -3.68
CA GLN A 124 11.52 3.53 -4.86
C GLN A 124 11.55 2.67 -6.14
N LEU A 125 11.01 3.20 -7.24
CA LEU A 125 10.92 2.47 -8.52
C LEU A 125 12.25 1.83 -8.92
N LYS A 126 13.34 2.60 -8.89
CA LYS A 126 14.67 2.13 -9.30
C LYS A 126 15.23 1.07 -8.37
N THR A 127 14.99 1.20 -7.06
CA THR A 127 15.37 0.18 -6.07
C THR A 127 14.60 -1.12 -6.30
N LEU A 128 13.30 -1.03 -6.63
CA LEU A 128 12.51 -2.20 -7.02
C LEU A 128 12.98 -2.80 -8.35
N ALA A 129 13.32 -1.96 -9.34
CA ALA A 129 13.78 -2.43 -10.65
C ALA A 129 15.17 -3.10 -10.59
N GLU A 130 16.09 -2.56 -9.79
CA GLU A 130 17.39 -3.17 -9.52
C GLU A 130 17.24 -4.54 -8.84
N HIS A 131 16.30 -4.68 -7.90
CA HIS A 131 16.11 -5.90 -7.13
C HIS A 131 15.26 -6.97 -7.84
N LEU A 132 14.18 -6.57 -8.52
CA LEU A 132 13.18 -7.47 -9.09
C LEU A 132 13.28 -7.62 -10.62
N GLY A 133 13.82 -6.60 -11.29
CA GLY A 133 13.73 -6.43 -12.75
C GLY A 133 14.99 -6.80 -13.52
N ASP A 134 16.02 -7.36 -12.88
CA ASP A 134 17.32 -7.68 -13.49
C ASP A 134 18.01 -6.47 -14.16
N PHE A 135 17.80 -5.25 -13.64
CA PHE A 135 18.43 -4.02 -14.12
C PHE A 135 19.52 -3.55 -13.16
N PRO A 136 20.74 -4.11 -13.21
CA PRO A 136 21.83 -3.66 -12.35
C PRO A 136 22.26 -2.24 -12.73
N SER A 137 22.54 -1.42 -11.71
CA SER A 137 23.19 -0.11 -11.85
C SER A 137 22.38 0.94 -12.63
N ILE A 138 21.14 1.21 -12.21
CA ILE A 138 20.30 2.22 -12.86
C ILE A 138 20.83 3.63 -12.54
N ASP A 139 21.11 4.42 -13.57
CA ASP A 139 21.49 5.82 -13.39
C ASP A 139 20.32 6.66 -12.84
N LYS A 140 20.59 7.45 -11.80
CA LYS A 140 19.63 8.29 -11.06
C LYS A 140 19.88 9.79 -11.29
N THR A 141 20.85 10.16 -12.14
CA THR A 141 21.28 11.54 -12.39
C THR A 141 20.14 12.46 -12.84
N GLU A 142 19.35 12.05 -13.84
CA GLU A 142 18.30 12.89 -14.42
C GLU A 142 17.01 12.95 -13.57
N GLN A 143 16.93 12.23 -12.44
CA GLN A 143 15.76 12.26 -11.54
C GLN A 143 15.48 13.67 -10.99
N ARG A 144 16.52 14.51 -10.88
CA ARG A 144 16.43 15.91 -10.46
C ARG A 144 16.82 16.87 -11.59
N GLY A 145 16.83 16.37 -12.83
CA GLY A 145 17.16 17.15 -14.02
C GLY A 145 16.17 18.29 -14.23
N ASN A 146 16.59 19.33 -14.95
CA ASN A 146 15.69 20.40 -15.31
C ASN A 146 14.91 20.02 -16.58
N TRP A 147 13.72 19.47 -16.37
CA TRP A 147 12.79 19.07 -17.43
C TRP A 147 12.10 20.24 -18.14
N GLY A 148 12.36 21.49 -17.77
CA GLY A 148 11.88 22.68 -18.47
C GLY A 148 12.76 23.11 -19.65
N TYR A 149 14.00 22.59 -19.75
CA TYR A 149 14.89 22.93 -20.86
C TYR A 149 14.52 22.20 -22.14
N ARG A 150 14.73 22.88 -23.27
CA ARG A 150 14.64 22.31 -24.62
C ARG A 150 15.85 22.77 -25.46
N PRO A 151 16.38 21.92 -26.36
CA PRO A 151 16.00 20.51 -26.54
C PRO A 151 16.40 19.66 -25.32
N LEU A 152 15.69 18.55 -25.10
CA LEU A 152 16.09 17.56 -24.09
C LEU A 152 17.41 16.91 -24.49
N THR A 153 18.25 16.59 -23.52
CA THR A 153 19.48 15.85 -23.77
C THR A 153 19.17 14.38 -24.11
N PRO A 154 20.08 13.67 -24.81
CA PRO A 154 19.91 12.23 -25.03
C PRO A 154 19.72 11.45 -23.72
N ASN A 155 20.40 11.83 -22.64
CA ASN A 155 20.28 11.20 -21.34
C ASN A 155 18.90 11.40 -20.71
N GLN A 156 18.34 12.61 -20.81
CA GLN A 156 16.97 12.87 -20.33
C GLN A 156 15.94 12.03 -21.08
N ILE A 157 16.09 11.90 -22.40
CA ILE A 157 15.18 11.09 -23.22
C ILE A 157 15.33 9.60 -22.86
N ASP A 158 16.55 9.10 -22.70
CA ASP A 158 16.80 7.71 -22.31
C ASP A 158 16.29 7.41 -20.91
N TYR A 159 16.50 8.33 -19.96
CA TYR A 159 15.96 8.25 -18.60
C TYR A 159 14.43 8.13 -18.62
N ALA A 160 13.75 9.08 -19.27
CA ALA A 160 12.30 9.10 -19.36
C ALA A 160 11.75 7.81 -19.98
N LYS A 161 12.39 7.35 -21.06
CA LYS A 161 12.05 6.06 -21.69
C LYS A 161 12.14 4.92 -20.69
N MET A 162 13.25 4.82 -19.97
CA MET A 162 13.55 3.68 -19.13
C MET A 162 12.68 3.63 -17.86
N ASP A 163 12.24 4.76 -17.31
CA ASP A 163 11.37 4.75 -16.13
C ASP A 163 10.01 4.07 -16.43
N ALA A 164 9.44 4.24 -17.63
CA ALA A 164 8.26 3.49 -18.05
C ALA A 164 8.53 1.97 -18.22
N VAL A 165 9.71 1.60 -18.72
CA VAL A 165 10.14 0.19 -18.86
C VAL A 165 10.32 -0.46 -17.49
N TYR A 166 11.03 0.21 -16.57
CA TYR A 166 11.22 -0.25 -15.19
C TYR A 166 9.88 -0.45 -14.50
N LEU A 167 8.98 0.52 -14.65
CA LEU A 167 7.63 0.45 -14.10
C LEU A 167 6.87 -0.80 -14.59
N ALA A 168 6.96 -1.12 -15.89
CA ALA A 168 6.33 -2.31 -16.44
C ALA A 168 6.91 -3.62 -15.87
N GLN A 169 8.23 -3.75 -15.81
CA GLN A 169 8.85 -4.96 -15.27
C GLN A 169 8.57 -5.11 -13.77
N VAL A 170 8.67 -4.02 -12.99
CA VAL A 170 8.36 -4.02 -11.57
C VAL A 170 6.90 -4.38 -11.34
N HIS A 171 5.97 -3.82 -12.11
CA HIS A 171 4.55 -4.16 -12.00
C HIS A 171 4.30 -5.66 -12.15
N GLN A 172 4.83 -6.28 -13.20
CA GLN A 172 4.65 -7.71 -13.45
C GLN A 172 5.20 -8.57 -12.31
N ARG A 173 6.38 -8.22 -11.79
CA ARG A 173 6.99 -8.92 -10.64
C ARG A 173 6.19 -8.76 -9.36
N LEU A 174 5.71 -7.54 -9.07
CA LEU A 174 4.90 -7.30 -7.88
C LEU A 174 3.56 -8.05 -7.93
N LEU A 175 2.93 -8.19 -9.10
CA LEU A 175 1.70 -8.98 -9.22
C LEU A 175 1.92 -10.47 -8.90
N GLN A 176 3.08 -11.03 -9.27
CA GLN A 176 3.44 -12.41 -8.92
C GLN A 176 3.64 -12.59 -7.40
N LEU A 177 4.14 -11.55 -6.71
CA LEU A 177 4.48 -11.59 -5.29
C LEU A 177 3.35 -11.16 -4.35
N ALA A 178 2.44 -10.30 -4.80
CA ALA A 178 1.38 -9.72 -3.96
C ALA A 178 0.21 -10.68 -3.70
N TYR A 179 0.03 -11.68 -4.56
CA TYR A 179 -1.01 -12.69 -4.45
C TYR A 179 -0.38 -14.08 -4.52
N PRO A 180 0.46 -14.45 -3.53
CA PRO A 180 0.98 -15.80 -3.49
C PRO A 180 -0.19 -16.76 -3.32
N ASP A 181 -0.18 -17.85 -4.10
CA ASP A 181 -1.14 -18.92 -3.93
C ASP A 181 -0.79 -19.65 -2.62
N PRO A 182 -1.67 -19.66 -1.58
CA PRO A 182 -1.39 -20.36 -0.34
C PRO A 182 -1.10 -21.86 -0.55
N ALA A 183 -1.58 -22.46 -1.65
CA ALA A 183 -1.27 -23.85 -1.99
C ALA A 183 0.16 -24.04 -2.53
N ALA A 184 0.81 -22.97 -2.99
CA ALA A 184 2.18 -22.98 -3.50
C ALA A 184 3.21 -22.48 -2.47
N GLU A 185 2.77 -22.08 -1.27
CA GLU A 185 3.64 -21.60 -0.20
C GLU A 185 4.49 -22.73 0.39
N ASP A 186 5.76 -22.43 0.65
CA ASP A 186 6.67 -23.33 1.33
C ASP A 186 6.54 -23.15 2.85
N ILE A 187 5.79 -24.05 3.47
CA ILE A 187 5.52 -24.03 4.90
C ILE A 187 6.82 -24.15 5.72
N GLU A 188 7.80 -24.93 5.25
CA GLU A 188 9.08 -25.09 5.95
C GLU A 188 9.89 -23.79 5.91
N ALA A 189 9.96 -23.15 4.74
CA ALA A 189 10.64 -21.86 4.60
C ALA A 189 9.99 -20.76 5.45
N LEU A 190 8.65 -20.69 5.48
CA LEU A 190 7.91 -19.74 6.32
C LEU A 190 8.17 -19.99 7.82
N THR A 191 8.16 -21.27 8.23
CA THR A 191 8.44 -21.68 9.60
C THR A 191 9.87 -21.31 10.01
N LEU A 192 10.85 -21.65 9.17
CA LEU A 192 12.25 -21.32 9.41
C LEU A 192 12.44 -19.81 9.54
N ARG A 193 11.85 -19.04 8.61
CA ARG A 193 11.94 -17.58 8.63
C ARG A 193 11.32 -16.97 9.88
N TYR A 194 10.19 -17.50 10.34
CA TYR A 194 9.55 -17.10 11.59
C TYR A 194 10.48 -17.35 12.79
N ARG A 195 11.05 -18.55 12.89
CA ARG A 195 11.93 -18.91 14.01
C ARG A 195 13.23 -18.09 14.03
N GLN A 196 13.82 -17.79 12.87
CA GLN A 196 15.00 -16.92 12.77
C GLN A 196 14.79 -15.51 13.37
N ILE A 197 13.55 -15.00 13.37
CA ILE A 197 13.25 -13.65 13.85
C ILE A 197 12.58 -13.62 15.22
N GLU A 198 12.03 -14.74 15.68
CA GLU A 198 11.22 -14.84 16.90
C GLU A 198 11.97 -14.37 18.14
N ASP A 199 13.12 -14.96 18.44
CA ASP A 199 13.87 -14.66 19.67
C ASP A 199 14.27 -13.19 19.75
N ARG A 200 14.80 -12.65 18.64
CA ARG A 200 15.20 -11.25 18.54
C ARG A 200 13.99 -10.34 18.68
N TRP A 201 12.84 -10.71 18.11
CA TRP A 201 11.61 -9.93 18.22
C TRP A 201 11.08 -9.92 19.66
N GLN A 202 11.03 -11.06 20.34
CA GLN A 202 10.55 -11.15 21.73
C GLN A 202 11.41 -10.31 22.70
N GLN A 203 12.73 -10.33 22.52
CA GLN A 203 13.66 -9.49 23.28
C GLN A 203 13.39 -7.99 23.05
N LEU A 204 13.28 -7.58 21.78
CA LEU A 204 13.02 -6.19 21.41
C LEU A 204 11.64 -5.71 21.88
N ASP A 205 10.60 -6.53 21.78
CA ASP A 205 9.26 -6.18 22.25
C ASP A 205 9.27 -5.94 23.76
N THR A 206 9.91 -6.85 24.52
CA THR A 206 10.07 -6.72 25.97
C THR A 206 10.76 -5.40 26.33
N GLU A 207 11.88 -5.08 25.67
CA GLU A 207 12.61 -3.83 25.90
C GLU A 207 11.76 -2.60 25.58
N VAL A 208 11.04 -2.62 24.45
CA VAL A 208 10.15 -1.52 24.05
C VAL A 208 9.03 -1.30 25.07
N GLN A 209 8.41 -2.35 25.60
CA GLN A 209 7.37 -2.21 26.64
C GLN A 209 7.94 -1.62 27.93
N GLN A 210 9.11 -2.09 28.36
CA GLN A 210 9.77 -1.56 29.55
C GLN A 210 10.13 -0.08 29.38
N LEU A 211 10.66 0.31 28.22
CA LEU A 211 10.97 1.71 27.90
C LEU A 211 9.70 2.58 27.88
N LYS A 212 8.60 2.09 27.29
CA LYS A 212 7.31 2.81 27.29
C LYS A 212 6.79 3.06 28.70
N GLU A 213 6.81 2.04 29.56
CA GLU A 213 6.35 2.17 30.95
C GLU A 213 7.23 3.14 31.75
N ARG A 214 8.57 3.04 31.61
CA ARG A 214 9.50 3.97 32.26
C ARG A 214 9.33 5.40 31.75
N LEU A 215 9.15 5.58 30.44
CA LEU A 215 8.94 6.88 29.82
C LEU A 215 7.63 7.50 30.32
N LYS A 216 6.53 6.73 30.36
CA LYS A 216 5.24 7.17 30.92
C LYS A 216 5.39 7.64 32.36
N ALA A 217 6.03 6.83 33.21
CA ALA A 217 6.23 7.17 34.62
C ALA A 217 7.10 8.43 34.79
N ALA A 218 8.18 8.57 34.02
CA ALA A 218 9.04 9.74 34.04
C ALA A 218 8.29 11.00 33.57
N MET A 219 7.55 10.92 32.47
CA MET A 219 6.74 12.01 31.94
C MET A 219 5.69 12.48 32.96
N GLN A 220 5.03 11.54 33.67
CA GLN A 220 4.10 11.86 34.76
C GLN A 220 4.80 12.58 35.91
N ALA A 221 5.91 12.03 36.41
CA ALA A 221 6.64 12.59 37.55
C ALA A 221 7.25 13.97 37.26
N GLN A 222 7.62 14.23 36.00
CA GLN A 222 8.24 15.48 35.55
C GLN A 222 7.24 16.48 34.97
N ASN A 223 5.93 16.19 35.01
CA ASN A 223 4.88 17.02 34.40
C ASN A 223 5.14 17.34 32.91
N CYS A 224 5.72 16.39 32.17
CA CYS A 224 6.00 16.52 30.75
C CYS A 224 4.86 15.92 29.92
N SER A 225 4.14 16.73 29.14
CA SER A 225 3.03 16.26 28.30
C SER A 225 3.46 15.78 26.91
N GLN A 226 4.60 16.25 26.38
CA GLN A 226 5.09 15.87 25.05
C GLN A 226 6.62 15.99 24.96
N ILE A 227 7.28 15.00 24.34
CA ILE A 227 8.72 15.03 24.03
C ILE A 227 9.02 14.12 22.84
N ASN A 228 9.79 14.61 21.85
CA ASN A 228 10.34 13.80 20.73
C ASN A 228 9.34 12.81 20.08
N GLY A 229 8.11 13.27 19.79
CA GLY A 229 7.07 12.43 19.17
C GLY A 229 6.23 11.59 20.15
N PHE A 230 6.57 11.55 21.44
CA PHE A 230 5.76 10.93 22.49
C PHE A 230 4.84 11.98 23.13
N ARG A 231 3.57 11.62 23.35
CA ARG A 231 2.59 12.44 24.04
C ARG A 231 1.93 11.65 25.16
N LEU A 232 1.91 12.21 26.36
CA LEU A 232 1.17 11.68 27.50
C LEU A 232 -0.21 12.34 27.54
N SER A 233 -1.26 11.51 27.53
CA SER A 233 -2.64 11.97 27.68
C SER A 233 -3.32 11.19 28.79
N SER A 234 -4.23 11.83 29.51
CA SER A 234 -5.08 11.19 30.50
C SER A 234 -6.54 11.29 30.06
N GLN A 235 -7.30 10.22 30.28
CA GLN A 235 -8.74 10.19 30.07
C GLN A 235 -9.41 9.66 31.33
N THR A 236 -10.33 10.43 31.89
CA THR A 236 -11.14 9.97 33.02
C THR A 236 -12.28 9.11 32.48
N ARG A 237 -12.27 7.82 32.79
CA ARG A 237 -13.34 6.89 32.39
C ARG A 237 -14.29 6.64 33.56
N THR A 238 -15.49 7.22 33.52
CA THR A 238 -16.56 6.89 34.46
C THR A 238 -17.27 5.62 34.01
N THR A 239 -17.12 4.54 34.78
CA THR A 239 -17.86 3.29 34.53
C THR A 239 -19.01 3.18 35.52
N LYS A 240 -20.25 3.14 35.03
CA LYS A 240 -21.43 2.83 35.84
C LYS A 240 -21.75 1.35 35.67
N LYS A 241 -21.76 0.59 36.77
CA LYS A 241 -22.08 -0.84 36.77
C LYS A 241 -23.42 -1.05 37.47
N VAL A 242 -24.27 -1.90 36.90
CA VAL A 242 -25.52 -2.37 37.51
C VAL A 242 -25.58 -3.89 37.35
N ALA A 243 -26.09 -4.61 38.35
CA ALA A 243 -26.21 -6.06 38.25
C ALA A 243 -27.35 -6.44 37.28
N PHE A 244 -27.15 -7.48 36.48
CA PHE A 244 -28.12 -7.94 35.48
C PHE A 244 -29.53 -8.16 36.06
N LYS A 245 -29.65 -8.77 37.24
CA LYS A 245 -30.93 -8.97 37.93
C LYS A 245 -31.71 -7.67 38.20
N HIS A 246 -31.00 -6.56 38.43
CA HIS A 246 -31.64 -5.26 38.65
C HIS A 246 -32.10 -4.65 37.33
N LEU A 247 -31.31 -4.84 36.26
CA LEU A 247 -31.68 -4.42 34.91
C LEU A 247 -32.98 -5.10 34.47
N VAL A 248 -33.07 -6.43 34.62
CA VAL A 248 -34.27 -7.23 34.29
C VAL A 248 -35.50 -6.77 35.07
N ARG A 249 -35.37 -6.52 36.38
CA ARG A 249 -36.50 -6.02 37.19
C ARG A 249 -37.00 -4.66 36.72
N VAL A 250 -36.10 -3.79 36.29
CA VAL A 250 -36.45 -2.44 35.83
C VAL A 250 -37.13 -2.48 34.46
N THR A 251 -36.62 -3.26 33.51
CA THR A 251 -37.24 -3.41 32.18
C THR A 251 -38.63 -4.03 32.29
N GLN A 252 -38.80 -5.05 33.14
CA GLN A 252 -40.11 -5.63 33.45
C GLN A 252 -41.09 -4.64 34.09
N ALA A 253 -40.63 -3.82 35.05
CA ALA A 253 -41.48 -2.87 35.77
C ALA A 253 -41.90 -1.66 34.91
N LEU A 254 -41.03 -1.21 34.00
CA LEU A 254 -41.26 -0.04 33.15
C LEU A 254 -41.84 -0.40 31.77
N GLY A 255 -41.97 -1.70 31.46
CA GLY A 255 -42.67 -2.18 30.27
C GLY A 255 -41.99 -1.85 28.95
N PHE A 256 -40.68 -1.61 28.93
CA PHE A 256 -39.90 -1.44 27.70
C PHE A 256 -38.90 -2.58 27.55
N ASP A 257 -38.70 -2.97 26.29
CA ASP A 257 -37.77 -4.04 25.95
C ASP A 257 -36.35 -3.49 25.78
N LEU A 258 -35.36 -4.27 26.20
CA LEU A 258 -33.95 -3.89 26.13
C LEU A 258 -33.23 -4.98 25.36
N ASP A 259 -33.05 -4.73 24.06
CA ASP A 259 -32.46 -5.66 23.10
C ASP A 259 -30.96 -5.84 23.40
N LEU A 260 -30.67 -6.83 24.25
CA LEU A 260 -29.34 -7.08 24.80
C LEU A 260 -29.03 -8.57 24.71
N SER A 261 -28.45 -8.97 23.58
CA SER A 261 -27.97 -10.33 23.39
C SER A 261 -26.76 -10.60 24.27
N VAL A 262 -26.81 -11.71 25.00
CA VAL A 262 -25.71 -12.16 25.88
C VAL A 262 -25.11 -13.43 25.28
N GLN A 263 -23.80 -13.41 25.02
CA GLN A 263 -23.10 -14.63 24.62
C GLN A 263 -23.13 -15.64 25.76
N LEU A 264 -23.75 -16.79 25.53
CA LEU A 264 -23.75 -17.90 26.48
C LEU A 264 -22.38 -18.58 26.45
N THR A 265 -21.49 -18.22 27.36
CA THR A 265 -20.18 -18.89 27.52
C THR A 265 -20.39 -20.33 28.00
N LYS A 266 -19.38 -21.21 27.79
CA LYS A 266 -19.45 -22.61 28.27
C LYS A 266 -19.80 -22.73 29.75
N GLU A 267 -19.32 -21.82 30.59
CA GLU A 267 -19.63 -21.80 32.04
C GLU A 267 -21.11 -21.49 32.31
N ILE A 268 -21.70 -20.53 31.58
CA ILE A 268 -23.12 -20.18 31.71
C ILE A 268 -23.99 -21.33 31.18
N GLN A 269 -23.62 -21.91 30.04
CA GLN A 269 -24.30 -23.07 29.46
C GLN A 269 -24.35 -24.25 30.45
N GLN A 270 -23.22 -24.57 31.09
CA GLN A 270 -23.15 -25.62 32.12
C GLN A 270 -24.06 -25.34 33.33
N LYS A 271 -24.15 -24.08 33.78
CA LYS A 271 -25.01 -23.67 34.89
C LYS A 271 -26.50 -23.72 34.54
N LEU A 272 -26.86 -23.44 33.28
CA LEU A 272 -28.24 -23.50 32.79
C LEU A 272 -28.69 -24.96 32.57
N GLY A 273 -27.79 -25.84 32.13
CA GLY A 273 -28.08 -27.26 31.92
C GLY A 273 -29.28 -27.46 30.98
N ASN A 274 -30.26 -28.24 31.43
CA ASN A 274 -31.46 -28.56 30.64
C ASN A 274 -32.34 -27.33 30.33
N LEU A 275 -32.23 -26.24 31.09
CA LEU A 275 -33.01 -25.02 30.83
C LEU A 275 -32.61 -24.33 29.51
N MET A 276 -31.49 -24.73 28.90
CA MET A 276 -31.09 -24.23 27.59
C MET A 276 -32.10 -24.54 26.48
N THR A 277 -32.82 -25.66 26.56
CA THR A 277 -33.79 -26.08 25.52
C THR A 277 -35.06 -25.23 25.52
N GLU A 278 -35.28 -24.43 26.56
CA GLU A 278 -36.45 -23.56 26.71
C GLU A 278 -36.17 -22.11 26.27
N LEU A 279 -34.90 -21.79 25.96
CA LEU A 279 -34.49 -20.45 25.54
C LEU A 279 -34.48 -20.36 24.00
N PRO A 280 -35.02 -19.28 23.41
CA PRO A 280 -34.85 -19.00 21.98
C PRO A 280 -33.41 -18.55 21.73
N ILE A 281 -32.55 -19.50 21.32
CA ILE A 281 -31.13 -19.27 21.05
C ILE A 281 -30.93 -19.22 19.53
N ASP A 282 -30.33 -18.12 19.05
CA ASP A 282 -29.81 -18.04 17.68
C ASP A 282 -28.37 -18.57 17.66
N GLU A 283 -28.14 -19.68 16.96
CA GLU A 283 -26.82 -20.30 16.83
C GLU A 283 -26.13 -19.86 15.54
N GLU A 284 -24.92 -19.29 15.67
CA GLU A 284 -24.04 -18.98 14.54
C GLU A 284 -22.80 -19.88 14.60
N ILE A 285 -22.66 -20.78 13.63
CA ILE A 285 -21.51 -21.68 13.53
C ILE A 285 -20.47 -21.02 12.62
N SER A 286 -19.31 -20.67 13.18
CA SER A 286 -18.15 -20.23 12.41
C SER A 286 -16.92 -21.08 12.73
N THR A 287 -16.18 -21.45 11.69
CA THR A 287 -14.89 -22.10 11.84
C THR A 287 -13.81 -21.02 11.86
N SER A 288 -13.07 -20.92 12.97
CA SER A 288 -11.90 -20.05 13.08
C SER A 288 -10.63 -20.89 13.12
N TRP A 289 -9.71 -20.65 12.19
CA TRP A 289 -8.38 -21.23 12.21
C TRP A 289 -7.47 -20.40 13.12
N ARG A 290 -6.62 -21.06 13.91
CA ARG A 290 -5.62 -20.40 14.77
C ARG A 290 -4.29 -21.09 14.59
N LEU A 291 -3.22 -20.30 14.43
CA LEU A 291 -1.85 -20.79 14.51
C LEU A 291 -1.45 -20.82 15.98
N LEU A 292 -1.15 -22.00 16.50
CA LEU A 292 -0.60 -22.18 17.85
C LEU A 292 0.91 -22.43 17.70
N ILE A 293 1.70 -21.74 18.50
CA ILE A 293 3.16 -21.86 18.49
C ILE A 293 3.55 -22.71 19.69
N GLU A 294 4.17 -23.85 19.42
CA GLU A 294 4.70 -24.76 20.45
C GLU A 294 6.22 -24.53 20.62
N GLU A 295 6.75 -24.87 21.79
CA GLU A 295 8.20 -24.84 22.05
C GLU A 295 8.92 -25.84 21.14
N TRP A 296 10.04 -25.43 20.57
CA TRP A 296 10.88 -26.27 19.70
C TRP A 296 12.24 -26.45 20.38
N GLU A 297 12.68 -27.70 20.54
CA GLU A 297 14.01 -28.00 21.10
C GLU A 297 15.10 -27.35 20.24
N GLU A 298 15.98 -26.56 20.88
CA GLU A 298 17.08 -25.80 20.27
C GLU A 298 17.90 -26.66 19.29
N GLN A 299 17.62 -26.54 18.00
CA GLN A 299 18.55 -26.89 16.94
C GLN A 299 19.08 -25.57 16.38
N GLU A 300 20.40 -25.48 16.16
CA GLU A 300 21.02 -24.29 15.57
C GLU A 300 20.30 -23.91 14.28
N ILE A 301 19.56 -22.80 14.31
CA ILE A 301 18.88 -22.28 13.13
C ILE A 301 19.94 -21.54 12.30
N PRO A 302 20.31 -22.02 11.10
CA PRO A 302 21.25 -21.30 10.26
C PRO A 302 20.63 -19.96 9.83
N PHE A 303 21.44 -18.89 9.89
CA PHE A 303 21.08 -17.53 9.52
C PHE A 303 21.51 -17.20 8.09
#